data_AF-A0A388PSL6-F1
#
_entry.id   AF-A0A388PSL6-F1
#
_cell.length_a   1.000
_cell.length_b   1.000
_cell.length_c   1.000
_cell.angle_alpha   90.00
_cell.angle_beta   90.00
_cell.angle_gamma   90.00
#
_symmetry.space_group_name_H-M   'P 1'
#
loop_
_entity.id
_entity.type
_entity.pdbx_description
1 polymer ?
#
loop_
_entity_poly.entity_id
_entity_poly.type
_entity_poly.pdbx_seq_one_letter_code
_entity_poly.pdbx_strand_id
1 'polypeptide(L)' 'MNPSIRTCYLFDEFGQQVGPFTVGETLRHLESAERQPGFRPRRLTVWTLGWPTRLDAAEARTRLRRRLRLRDR' A
#
# COMPACT_ATOMS: atom_id res chain seq x y z
N MET A 1 9.69 0.60 -19.96
CA MET A 1 9.35 -0.55 -19.09
C MET A 1 9.25 -0.03 -17.66
N ASN A 2 8.06 -0.08 -17.03
CA ASN A 2 7.93 0.32 -15.63
C ASN A 2 8.48 -0.81 -14.75
N PRO A 3 9.39 -0.56 -13.80
CA PRO A 3 9.95 -1.62 -12.96
C PRO A 3 8.81 -2.34 -12.22
N SER A 4 8.90 -3.67 -12.13
CA SER A 4 7.94 -4.45 -11.35
C SER A 4 8.03 -3.99 -9.90
N ILE A 5 6.94 -3.45 -9.34
CA ILE A 5 6.88 -3.24 -7.89
C ILE A 5 7.04 -4.60 -7.23
N ARG A 6 8.13 -4.78 -6.50
CA ARG A 6 8.37 -5.94 -5.63
C ARG A 6 8.17 -5.59 -4.17
N THR A 7 8.43 -4.33 -3.82
CA THR A 7 8.44 -3.84 -2.44
C THR A 7 7.61 -2.57 -2.32
N CYS A 8 6.76 -2.53 -1.31
CA CYS A 8 5.97 -1.39 -0.90
C CYS A 8 6.39 -1.01 0.51
N TYR A 9 6.61 0.27 0.76
CA TYR A 9 6.96 0.83 2.05
C TYR A 9 5.69 1.39 2.67
N LEU A 10 5.27 0.78 3.77
CA LEU A 10 4.09 1.21 4.52
C LEU A 10 4.51 2.18 5.62
N PHE A 11 3.79 3.29 5.74
CA PHE A 11 3.99 4.30 6.77
C PHE A 11 2.69 4.50 7.53
N ASP A 12 2.82 4.78 8.82
CA ASP A 12 1.69 5.15 9.67
C ASP A 12 1.33 6.64 9.60
N GLU A 13 0.40 7.06 10.45
CA GLU A 13 -0.09 8.45 10.50
C GLU A 13 0.95 9.45 11.00
N PHE A 14 2.00 8.98 11.68
CA PHE A 14 3.13 9.80 12.13
C PHE A 14 4.27 9.83 11.10
N GLY A 15 4.09 9.15 9.97
CA GLY A 15 5.12 9.00 8.95
C GLY A 15 6.23 8.02 9.33
N GLN A 16 6.05 7.24 10.40
CA GLN A 16 6.99 6.17 10.75
C GLN A 16 6.81 5.00 9.79
N GLN A 17 7.94 4.45 9.35
CA GLN A 17 7.93 3.29 8.48
C GLN A 17 7.61 2.03 9.29
N VAL A 18 6.48 1.39 8.96
CA VAL A 18 6.04 0.13 9.57
C VAL A 18 6.81 -1.05 8.99
N GLY A 19 7.18 -0.96 7.70
CA GLY A 19 8.05 -1.94 7.07
C GLY A 19 8.06 -1.86 5.55
N PRO A 20 9.06 -2.48 4.91
CA PRO A 20 8.93 -2.94 3.56
C PRO A 20 8.08 -4.22 3.54
N PHE A 21 7.06 -4.25 2.70
CA PHE A 21 6.17 -5.38 2.49
C PHE A 21 6.08 -5.71 1.00
N THR A 22 5.72 -6.94 0.69
CA THR A 22 5.28 -7.29 -0.66
C THR A 22 3.97 -6.57 -1.00
N VAL A 23 3.60 -6.56 -2.29
CA VAL A 23 2.30 -6.01 -2.73
C VAL A 23 1.14 -6.70 -2.02
N GLY A 24 1.18 -8.03 -1.89
CA GLY A 24 0.11 -8.80 -1.27
C GLY A 24 0.00 -8.58 0.24
N GLU A 25 1.11 -8.44 0.95
CA GLU A 25 1.12 -8.07 2.38
C GLU A 25 0.61 -6.66 2.59
N THR A 26 1.04 -5.71 1.75
CA THR A 26 0.59 -4.32 1.83
C THR A 26 -0.93 -4.22 1.67
N LEU A 27 -1.49 -4.90 0.68
CA LEU A 27 -2.95 -4.95 0.48
C LEU A 27 -3.67 -5.50 1.72
N ARG A 28 -3.15 -6.58 2.33
CA ARG A 28 -3.69 -7.14 3.57
C ARG A 28 -3.65 -6.13 4.72
N HIS A 29 -2.53 -5.42 4.92
CA HIS A 29 -2.42 -4.38 5.95
C HIS A 29 -3.42 -3.23 5.74
N LEU A 30 -3.60 -2.78 4.51
CA LEU A 30 -4.57 -1.73 4.18
C LEU A 30 -6.01 -2.18 4.45
N GLU A 31 -6.37 -3.42 4.06
CA GLU A 31 -7.68 -3.99 4.32
C GLU A 31 -7.96 -4.20 5.81
N SER A 32 -6.96 -4.64 6.59
CA SER A 32 -7.08 -4.78 8.04
C SER A 32 -7.28 -3.43 8.75
N ALA A 33 -6.62 -2.37 8.27
CA ALA A 33 -6.76 -1.02 8.84
C ALA A 33 -8.16 -0.41 8.61
N GLU A 34 -8.84 -0.78 7.51
CA GLU A 34 -10.22 -0.37 7.23
C GLU A 34 -11.25 -1.16 8.07
N ARG A 35 -10.94 -2.41 8.44
CA ARG A 35 -11.90 -3.33 9.06
C ARG A 35 -11.95 -3.31 10.59
N GLN A 36 -11.06 -2.59 11.28
CA GLN A 36 -11.08 -2.54 12.74
C GLN A 36 -12.27 -1.71 13.27
N PRO A 37 -13.33 -2.33 13.83
CA PRO A 37 -14.48 -1.61 14.37
C PRO A 37 -14.06 -0.93 15.67
N GLY A 38 -14.30 0.38 15.80
CA GLY A 38 -14.03 1.14 17.03
C GLY A 38 -12.64 1.77 17.15
N PHE A 39 -11.73 1.50 16.21
CA PHE A 39 -10.45 2.22 16.10
C PHE A 39 -10.56 3.23 14.96
N ARG A 40 -10.10 4.47 15.14
CA ARG A 40 -10.01 5.43 14.02
C ARG A 40 -9.21 4.75 12.89
N PRO A 41 -9.68 4.80 11.63
CA PRO A 41 -8.93 4.18 10.54
C PRO A 41 -7.53 4.76 10.54
N ARG A 42 -6.52 3.89 10.78
CA ARG A 42 -5.12 4.31 10.78
C ARG A 42 -4.83 4.93 9.43
N ARG A 43 -4.35 6.18 9.42
CA ARG A 43 -3.99 6.89 8.19
C ARG A 43 -2.69 6.33 7.66
N LEU A 44 -2.79 5.19 6.99
CA LEU A 44 -1.67 4.53 6.36
C LEU A 44 -1.36 5.20 5.02
N THR A 45 -0.08 5.37 4.74
CA THR A 45 0.39 5.76 3.42
C THR A 45 1.38 4.72 2.89
N VAL A 46 1.43 4.58 1.57
CA VAL A 46 2.28 3.60 0.89
C VAL A 46 3.15 4.32 -0.12
N TRP A 47 4.42 3.96 -0.16
CA TRP A 47 5.31 4.33 -1.25
C TRP A 47 5.96 3.10 -1.88
N THR A 48 6.35 3.22 -3.14
CA THR A 48 7.03 2.15 -3.86
C THR A 48 7.83 2.74 -5.00
N LEU A 49 8.83 2.00 -5.47
CA LEU A 49 9.69 2.42 -6.55
C LEU A 49 8.85 2.70 -7.82
N GLY A 50 9.01 3.90 -8.37
CA GLY A 50 8.27 4.36 -9.55
C GLY A 50 6.97 5.09 -9.22
N TRP A 51 6.66 5.36 -7.96
CA TRP A 51 5.64 6.34 -7.58
C TRP A 51 6.29 7.68 -7.20
N PRO A 52 5.75 8.82 -7.67
CA PRO A 52 6.34 10.13 -7.42
C PRO A 52 6.26 10.55 -5.95
N THR A 53 5.24 10.09 -5.23
CA THR A 53 4.95 10.46 -3.84
C THR A 53 4.35 9.28 -3.07
N ARG A 54 4.31 9.40 -1.74
CA ARG A 54 3.50 8.52 -0.87
C ARG A 54 2.03 8.70 -1.24
N LEU A 55 1.31 7.61 -1.38
CA LEU A 55 -0.13 7.61 -1.64
C LEU A 55 -0.87 7.18 -0.38
N ASP A 56 -2.08 7.69 -0.18
CA ASP A 56 -2.93 7.20 0.89
C ASP A 56 -3.37 5.75 0.67
N ALA A 57 -3.92 5.13 1.72
CA ALA A 57 -4.39 3.75 1.71
C ALA A 57 -5.35 3.44 0.55
N ALA A 58 -6.30 4.33 0.25
CA ALA A 58 -7.35 4.08 -0.75
C ALA A 58 -6.78 4.12 -2.18
N GLU A 59 -5.95 5.12 -2.47
CA GLU A 59 -5.30 5.27 -3.76
C GLU A 59 -4.25 4.17 -3.97
N ALA A 60 -3.43 3.89 -2.96
CA ALA A 60 -2.43 2.84 -3.00
C ALA A 60 -3.09 1.47 -3.31
N ARG A 61 -4.20 1.14 -2.64
CA ARG A 61 -4.94 -0.10 -2.88
C ARG A 61 -5.41 -0.20 -4.33
N THR A 62 -5.97 0.87 -4.87
CA THR A 62 -6.46 0.92 -6.26
C THR A 62 -5.33 0.66 -7.26
N ARG A 63 -4.19 1.34 -7.10
CA ARG A 63 -3.05 1.19 -8.01
C ARG A 63 -2.37 -0.17 -7.90
N LEU A 64 -2.21 -0.71 -6.68
CA LEU A 64 -1.61 -2.02 -6.44
C LEU A 64 -2.48 -3.15 -7.02
N ARG A 65 -3.80 -3.12 -6.79
CA ARG A 65 -4.74 -4.10 -7.38
C ARG A 65 -4.76 -4.04 -8.90
N ARG A 66 -4.76 -2.83 -9.50
CA ARG A 66 -4.68 -2.67 -10.96
C ARG A 66 -3.40 -3.28 -11.52
N ARG A 67 -2.27 -3.13 -10.84
CA ARG A 67 -0.99 -3.72 -11.27
C ARG A 67 -0.95 -5.24 -11.17
N LEU A 68 -1.50 -5.84 -10.11
CA LEU A 68 -1.59 -7.30 -10.02
C LEU A 68 -2.35 -7.89 -11.21
N ARG A 69 -3.50 -7.31 -11.56
CA ARG A 69 -4.31 -7.75 -12.72
C ARG A 69 -3.59 -7.63 -14.07
N LEU A 70 -2.65 -6.69 -14.21
CA LEU A 70 -1.86 -6.51 -15.42
C LEU A 70 -0.67 -7.47 -15.51
N ARG A 71 -0.30 -8.14 -14.41
CA ARG A 71 0.82 -9.09 -14.37
C ARG A 71 0.37 -10.54 -14.63
N ASP A 72 -0.90 -10.85 -14.39
CA ASP A 72 -1.52 -12.15 -14.68
C ASP A 72 -2.00 -12.29 -16.14
N ARG A 73 -1.72 -11.31 -17.00
CA ARG A 73 -2.13 -11.25 -18.41
C ARG A 73 -0.90 -11.23 -19.31
#